data_AF-A1BSV3-F1
#
_entry.id   AF-A1BSV3-F1
#
_cell.length_a   1.000
_cell.length_b   1.000
_cell.length_c   1.000
_cell.angle_alpha   90.00
_cell.angle_beta   90.00
_cell.angle_gamma   90.00
#
_symmetry.space_group_name_H-M   'P 1'
#
loop_
_entity.id
_entity.type
_entity.pdbx_description
1 polymer ?
#
loop_
_entity_poly.entity_id
_entity_poly.type
_entity_poly.pdbx_seq_one_letter_code
_entity_poly.pdbx_strand_id
1 'polypeptide(L)'
;EAGDIIIDGGNSNYPDTNRRVKALAEKGIRFIGSGVSGGEEGARHGPSIMPGGNEEAWQYVKPIFQAISAKTDKGEPCCDWVGKEGAGHFVKMVHNGIEYGDMQLICEAYQFLKDGLGLSYDEMQAIFAEWKNTELDSYLIDITTDILGYKDTDGTPLVEKILDTAGQKGTGKWTGINALDFGIPLTLITESVFARCVS
;
A
#
# COMPACT_ATOMS: atom_id res chain seq x y z
N GLU A 1 -17.28 -17.69 -20.94
CA GLU A 1 -18.60 -18.33 -20.90
C GLU A 1 -19.10 -18.43 -19.46
N ALA A 2 -20.30 -18.98 -19.23
CA ALA A 2 -20.82 -19.14 -17.88
C ALA A 2 -19.90 -20.08 -17.07
N GLY A 3 -19.55 -19.67 -15.84
CA GLY A 3 -18.59 -20.35 -14.98
C GLY A 3 -17.16 -19.77 -15.04
N ASP A 4 -16.80 -19.04 -16.10
CA ASP A 4 -15.48 -18.41 -16.22
C ASP A 4 -15.26 -17.34 -15.14
N ILE A 5 -13.99 -17.08 -14.84
CA ILE A 5 -13.56 -16.14 -13.81
C ILE A 5 -12.75 -15.02 -14.47
N ILE A 6 -13.20 -13.78 -14.29
CA ILE A 6 -12.42 -12.59 -14.60
C ILE A 6 -11.81 -12.05 -13.31
N ILE A 7 -10.52 -11.75 -13.35
CA ILE A 7 -9.77 -11.19 -12.22
C ILE A 7 -9.28 -9.81 -12.60
N ASP A 8 -9.63 -8.80 -11.81
CA ASP A 8 -9.05 -7.46 -11.88
C ASP A 8 -8.03 -7.30 -10.75
N GLY A 9 -6.75 -7.20 -11.12
CA GLY A 9 -5.62 -7.02 -10.19
C GLY A 9 -5.20 -5.56 -9.99
N GLY A 10 -5.95 -4.60 -10.53
CA GLY A 10 -5.60 -3.18 -10.49
C GLY A 10 -5.90 -2.51 -9.15
N ASN A 11 -5.56 -1.22 -9.06
CA ASN A 11 -6.01 -0.35 -7.96
C ASN A 11 -7.40 0.24 -8.29
N SER A 12 -8.38 -0.61 -8.55
CA SER A 12 -9.74 -0.18 -8.87
C SER A 12 -10.47 0.33 -7.62
N ASN A 13 -11.34 1.33 -7.79
CA ASN A 13 -12.22 1.75 -6.70
C ASN A 13 -13.25 0.64 -6.40
N TYR A 14 -13.51 0.34 -5.13
CA TYR A 14 -14.34 -0.80 -4.74
C TYR A 14 -15.80 -0.75 -5.24
N PRO A 15 -16.47 0.41 -5.39
CA PRO A 15 -17.83 0.46 -5.94
C PRO A 15 -17.88 0.05 -7.42
N ASP A 16 -16.81 0.30 -8.19
CA ASP A 16 -16.71 -0.21 -9.56
C ASP A 16 -16.63 -1.73 -9.59
N THR A 17 -15.97 -2.31 -8.59
CA THR A 17 -15.91 -3.77 -8.41
C THR A 17 -17.27 -4.33 -8.04
N ASN A 18 -17.99 -3.72 -7.10
CA ASN A 18 -19.37 -4.11 -6.76
C ASN A 18 -20.25 -4.12 -8.01
N ARG A 19 -20.15 -3.07 -8.83
CA ARG A 19 -20.88 -2.97 -10.10
C ARG A 19 -20.48 -4.08 -11.08
N ARG A 20 -19.18 -4.36 -11.25
CA ARG A 20 -18.66 -5.41 -12.16
C ARG A 20 -19.09 -6.81 -11.72
N VAL A 21 -19.02 -7.10 -10.41
CA VAL A 21 -19.47 -8.37 -9.83
C VAL A 21 -20.94 -8.62 -10.17
N LYS A 22 -21.82 -7.63 -9.93
CA LYS A 22 -23.24 -7.75 -10.24
C LYS A 22 -23.50 -7.94 -11.75
N ALA A 23 -22.90 -7.10 -12.59
CA ALA A 23 -23.12 -7.12 -14.03
C ALA A 23 -22.62 -8.40 -14.72
N LEU A 24 -21.56 -9.02 -14.20
CA LEU A 24 -21.03 -10.28 -14.73
C LEU A 24 -21.78 -11.50 -14.21
N ALA A 25 -22.31 -11.45 -12.99
CA ALA A 25 -23.18 -12.49 -12.46
C ALA A 25 -24.44 -12.71 -13.32
N GLU A 26 -25.02 -11.63 -13.88
CA GLU A 26 -26.14 -11.71 -14.84
C GLU A 26 -25.82 -12.50 -16.12
N LYS A 27 -24.52 -12.66 -16.43
CA LYS A 27 -24.01 -13.42 -17.58
C LYS A 27 -23.46 -14.80 -17.17
N GLY A 28 -23.63 -15.17 -15.90
CA GLY A 28 -23.03 -16.38 -15.32
C GLY A 28 -21.51 -16.32 -15.19
N ILE A 29 -20.88 -15.14 -15.31
CA ILE A 29 -19.44 -14.95 -15.21
C ILE A 29 -19.09 -14.54 -13.78
N ARG A 30 -18.09 -15.19 -13.20
CA ARG A 30 -17.57 -14.87 -11.87
C ARG A 30 -16.54 -13.74 -11.97
N PHE A 31 -16.51 -12.87 -10.99
CA PHE A 31 -15.56 -11.76 -10.94
C PHE A 31 -14.86 -11.72 -9.58
N ILE A 32 -13.54 -11.50 -9.60
CA ILE A 32 -12.72 -11.24 -8.43
C ILE A 32 -12.04 -9.88 -8.65
N GLY A 33 -12.27 -8.96 -7.72
CA GLY A 33 -11.42 -7.77 -7.57
C GLY A 33 -10.36 -8.07 -6.52
N SER A 34 -9.09 -8.01 -6.91
CA SER A 34 -7.98 -8.42 -6.06
C SER A 34 -6.95 -7.30 -5.97
N GLY A 35 -6.80 -6.73 -4.78
CA GLY A 35 -5.67 -5.86 -4.50
C GLY A 35 -4.35 -6.63 -4.57
N VAL A 36 -3.32 -6.03 -5.17
CA VAL A 36 -1.96 -6.57 -5.19
C VAL A 36 -0.98 -5.51 -4.66
N SER A 37 -0.16 -5.83 -3.66
CA SER A 37 0.84 -4.91 -3.09
C SER A 37 2.23 -5.54 -3.00
N GLY A 38 3.27 -4.72 -3.11
CA GLY A 38 4.69 -5.14 -3.14
C GLY A 38 5.54 -4.51 -4.26
N GLY A 39 4.95 -3.67 -5.12
CA GLY A 39 5.68 -3.06 -6.25
C GLY A 39 6.13 -4.09 -7.29
N GLU A 40 7.07 -3.70 -8.14
CA GLU A 40 7.60 -4.56 -9.22
C GLU A 40 8.34 -5.79 -8.67
N GLU A 41 9.19 -5.58 -7.67
CA GLU A 41 9.97 -6.64 -7.03
C GLU A 41 9.06 -7.62 -6.28
N GLY A 42 8.12 -7.12 -5.47
CA GLY A 42 7.14 -7.94 -4.80
C GLY A 42 6.27 -8.72 -5.78
N ALA A 43 5.84 -8.13 -6.90
CA ALA A 43 5.10 -8.86 -7.93
C ALA A 43 5.91 -10.04 -8.52
N ARG A 44 7.24 -9.93 -8.59
CA ARG A 44 8.12 -10.99 -9.09
C ARG A 44 8.40 -12.09 -8.07
N HIS A 45 8.55 -11.74 -6.80
CA HIS A 45 9.09 -12.64 -5.76
C HIS A 45 8.06 -13.08 -4.72
N GLY A 46 6.93 -12.39 -4.62
CA GLY A 46 5.85 -12.69 -3.69
C GLY A 46 5.14 -11.42 -3.23
N PRO A 47 4.00 -11.06 -3.82
CA PRO A 47 3.24 -9.90 -3.36
C PRO A 47 2.27 -10.29 -2.24
N SER A 48 1.69 -9.29 -1.58
CA SER A 48 0.43 -9.46 -0.85
C SER A 48 -0.73 -9.43 -1.84
N ILE A 49 -1.66 -10.39 -1.74
CA ILE A 49 -2.81 -10.53 -2.65
C ILE A 49 -4.10 -10.55 -1.81
N MET A 50 -5.05 -9.69 -2.16
CA MET A 50 -6.25 -9.39 -1.36
C MET A 50 -7.52 -9.68 -2.18
N PRO A 51 -7.87 -10.95 -2.44
CA PRO A 51 -9.00 -11.31 -3.29
C PRO A 51 -10.35 -11.08 -2.60
N GLY A 52 -11.28 -10.46 -3.31
CA GLY A 52 -12.71 -10.44 -2.97
C GLY A 52 -13.60 -10.45 -4.20
N GLY A 53 -14.88 -10.78 -4.04
CA GLY A 53 -15.83 -10.83 -5.16
C GLY A 53 -16.83 -11.97 -5.06
N ASN A 54 -16.89 -12.79 -6.11
CA ASN A 54 -17.71 -14.00 -6.14
C ASN A 54 -17.01 -15.14 -5.38
N GLU A 55 -17.59 -15.57 -4.26
CA GLU A 55 -17.02 -16.56 -3.35
C GLU A 55 -16.81 -17.94 -3.99
N GLU A 56 -17.67 -18.35 -4.94
CA GLU A 56 -17.49 -19.62 -5.63
C GLU A 56 -16.21 -19.67 -6.46
N ALA A 57 -15.71 -18.51 -6.90
CA ALA A 57 -14.49 -18.40 -7.68
C ALA A 57 -13.23 -18.67 -6.85
N TRP A 58 -13.30 -18.49 -5.52
CA TRP A 58 -12.13 -18.56 -4.65
C TRP A 58 -11.43 -19.91 -4.71
N GLN A 59 -12.19 -21.01 -4.66
CA GLN A 59 -11.62 -22.37 -4.69
C GLN A 59 -10.75 -22.64 -5.92
N TYR A 60 -11.04 -21.98 -7.05
CA TYR A 60 -10.30 -22.16 -8.30
C TYR A 60 -9.01 -21.34 -8.34
N VAL A 61 -9.02 -20.14 -7.77
CA VAL A 61 -7.85 -19.24 -7.80
C VAL A 61 -6.94 -19.37 -6.59
N LYS A 62 -7.47 -19.88 -5.46
CA LYS A 62 -6.75 -20.04 -4.19
C LYS A 62 -5.39 -20.73 -4.35
N PRO A 63 -5.26 -21.88 -5.05
CA PRO A 63 -3.98 -22.56 -5.16
C PRO A 63 -2.93 -21.70 -5.86
N ILE A 64 -3.33 -20.93 -6.88
CA ILE A 64 -2.42 -20.05 -7.63
C ILE A 64 -2.04 -18.85 -6.76
N PHE A 65 -3.03 -18.16 -6.21
CA PHE A 65 -2.81 -16.93 -5.44
C PHE A 65 -1.96 -17.20 -4.19
N GLN A 66 -2.28 -18.26 -3.45
CA GLN A 66 -1.48 -18.63 -2.29
C GLN A 66 -0.11 -19.20 -2.67
N ALA A 67 0.08 -19.81 -3.85
CA ALA A 67 1.41 -20.25 -4.26
C ALA A 67 2.33 -19.06 -4.62
N ILE A 68 1.80 -18.05 -5.33
CA ILE A 68 2.61 -16.92 -5.80
C ILE A 68 2.78 -15.79 -4.78
N SER A 69 1.96 -15.74 -3.72
CA SER A 69 2.07 -14.68 -2.71
C SER A 69 3.35 -14.78 -1.88
N ALA A 70 3.71 -13.69 -1.20
CA ALA A 70 4.67 -13.76 -0.09
C ALA A 70 4.24 -14.79 0.96
N LYS A 71 5.20 -15.25 1.75
CA LYS A 71 5.02 -16.15 2.88
C LYS A 71 5.54 -15.48 4.15
N THR A 72 4.82 -15.59 5.25
CA THR A 72 5.31 -15.19 6.57
C THR A 72 6.43 -16.12 7.03
N ASP A 73 7.14 -15.78 8.10
CA ASP A 73 8.17 -16.65 8.70
C ASP A 73 7.62 -18.01 9.15
N LYS A 74 6.31 -18.09 9.40
CA LYS A 74 5.60 -19.34 9.73
C LYS A 74 5.19 -20.14 8.48
N GLY A 75 5.50 -19.64 7.29
CA GLY A 75 5.14 -20.25 6.02
C GLY A 75 3.70 -19.97 5.55
N GLU A 76 2.98 -19.07 6.23
CA GLU A 76 1.59 -18.75 5.88
C GLU A 76 1.55 -17.81 4.66
N PRO A 77 0.68 -18.06 3.65
CA PRO A 77 0.56 -17.16 2.51
C PRO A 77 -0.02 -15.81 2.91
N CYS A 78 0.60 -14.72 2.44
CA CYS A 78 0.04 -13.36 2.50
C CYS A 78 -1.10 -13.16 1.49
N CYS A 79 -2.05 -14.10 1.48
CA CYS A 79 -3.24 -14.11 0.64
C CYS A 79 -4.31 -15.00 1.27
N ASP A 80 -5.47 -14.41 1.54
CA ASP A 80 -6.68 -15.14 1.90
C ASP A 80 -7.94 -14.44 1.38
N TRP A 81 -9.07 -15.12 1.41
CA TRP A 81 -10.34 -14.57 0.97
C TRP A 81 -10.79 -13.41 1.86
N VAL A 82 -10.84 -12.20 1.29
CA VAL A 82 -11.17 -10.98 2.02
C VAL A 82 -12.68 -10.85 2.22
N GLY A 83 -13.48 -11.17 1.21
CA GLY A 83 -14.93 -11.07 1.31
C GLY A 83 -15.63 -10.90 -0.03
N LYS A 84 -16.94 -10.63 0.05
CA LYS A 84 -17.81 -10.50 -1.12
C LYS A 84 -17.61 -9.16 -1.84
N GLU A 85 -18.01 -9.12 -3.10
CA GLU A 85 -18.01 -7.91 -3.93
C GLU A 85 -16.63 -7.20 -3.97
N GLY A 86 -16.57 -5.90 -3.72
CA GLY A 86 -15.36 -5.09 -3.77
C GLY A 86 -14.47 -5.18 -2.54
N ALA A 87 -14.70 -6.11 -1.61
CA ALA A 87 -13.96 -6.19 -0.35
C ALA A 87 -12.43 -6.25 -0.54
N GLY A 88 -11.95 -6.99 -1.54
CA GLY A 88 -10.52 -7.07 -1.85
C GLY A 88 -9.89 -5.72 -2.23
N HIS A 89 -10.53 -5.00 -3.15
CA HIS A 89 -10.10 -3.64 -3.51
C HIS A 89 -10.31 -2.62 -2.39
N PHE A 90 -11.33 -2.81 -1.52
CA PHE A 90 -11.53 -1.98 -0.34
C PHE A 90 -10.36 -2.10 0.65
N VAL A 91 -9.94 -3.34 0.97
CA VAL A 91 -8.77 -3.56 1.83
C VAL A 91 -7.51 -2.97 1.22
N LYS A 92 -7.33 -3.09 -0.11
CA LYS A 92 -6.18 -2.48 -0.79
C LYS A 92 -6.19 -0.95 -0.74
N MET A 93 -7.36 -0.33 -0.89
CA MET A 93 -7.53 1.11 -0.73
C MET A 93 -7.11 1.54 0.67
N VAL A 94 -7.60 0.86 1.71
CA VAL A 94 -7.23 1.14 3.11
C VAL A 94 -5.73 0.93 3.35
N HIS A 95 -5.14 -0.14 2.82
CA HIS A 95 -3.69 -0.38 2.87
C HIS A 95 -2.89 0.81 2.31
N ASN A 96 -3.28 1.36 1.15
CA ASN A 96 -2.62 2.55 0.61
C ASN A 96 -2.89 3.81 1.46
N GLY A 97 -4.02 3.89 2.15
CA GLY A 97 -4.25 4.94 3.13
C GLY A 97 -3.26 4.85 4.31
N ILE A 98 -3.09 3.66 4.88
CA ILE A 98 -2.14 3.41 5.97
C ILE A 98 -0.71 3.75 5.51
N GLU A 99 -0.33 3.31 4.30
CA GLU A 99 0.98 3.65 3.70
C GLU A 99 1.21 5.18 3.63
N TYR A 100 0.19 5.97 3.32
CA TYR A 100 0.32 7.43 3.31
C TYR A 100 0.58 7.99 4.72
N GLY A 101 -0.08 7.41 5.72
CA GLY A 101 0.13 7.71 7.13
C GLY A 101 1.55 7.44 7.59
N ASP A 102 2.04 6.22 7.33
CA ASP A 102 3.38 5.79 7.74
C ASP A 102 4.46 6.65 7.09
N MET A 103 4.36 6.89 5.77
CA MET A 103 5.29 7.77 5.06
C MET A 103 5.29 9.18 5.64
N GLN A 104 4.12 9.74 5.95
CA GLN A 104 4.02 11.09 6.51
C GLN A 104 4.65 11.18 7.90
N LEU A 105 4.40 10.20 8.78
CA LEU A 105 5.02 10.14 10.10
C LEU A 105 6.56 10.05 10.01
N ILE A 106 7.07 9.25 9.06
CA ILE A 106 8.51 9.15 8.81
C ILE A 106 9.08 10.49 8.30
N CYS A 107 8.38 11.17 7.38
CA CYS A 107 8.77 12.50 6.90
C CYS A 107 8.81 13.54 8.03
N GLU A 108 7.85 13.51 8.95
CA GLU A 108 7.85 14.40 10.12
C GLU A 108 9.02 14.10 11.06
N ALA A 109 9.29 12.82 11.34
CA ALA A 109 10.45 12.43 12.13
C ALA A 109 11.75 12.91 11.48
N TYR A 110 11.90 12.72 10.16
CA TYR A 110 13.02 13.26 9.39
C TYR A 110 13.14 14.79 9.53
N GLN A 111 12.03 15.53 9.38
CA GLN A 111 12.06 16.98 9.49
C GLN A 111 12.44 17.44 10.91
N PHE A 112 11.94 16.78 11.95
CA PHE A 112 12.35 17.06 13.34
C PHE A 112 13.84 16.83 13.56
N LEU A 113 14.41 15.76 13.03
CA LEU A 113 15.84 15.46 13.15
C LEU A 113 16.70 16.46 12.37
N LYS A 114 16.28 16.81 11.15
CA LYS A 114 17.00 17.75 10.28
C LYS A 114 16.90 19.19 10.77
N ASP A 115 15.70 19.74 10.83
CA ASP A 115 15.49 21.17 11.08
C ASP A 115 15.40 21.48 12.58
N GLY A 116 14.83 20.56 13.36
CA GLY A 116 14.66 20.73 14.81
C GLY A 116 15.95 20.47 15.59
N LEU A 117 16.71 19.43 15.22
CA LEU A 117 17.94 19.05 15.91
C LEU A 117 19.23 19.41 15.13
N GLY A 118 19.13 19.77 13.84
CA GLY A 118 20.28 20.14 13.04
C GLY A 118 21.19 18.98 12.66
N LEU A 119 20.68 17.74 12.66
CA LEU A 119 21.49 16.56 12.40
C LEU A 119 21.91 16.46 10.93
N SER A 120 23.11 15.92 10.71
CA SER A 120 23.60 15.57 9.38
C SER A 120 22.89 14.34 8.83
N TYR A 121 22.99 14.15 7.51
CA TYR A 121 22.44 12.99 6.82
C TYR A 121 23.03 11.66 7.28
N ASP A 122 24.34 11.63 7.56
CA ASP A 122 25.01 10.43 8.05
C ASP A 122 24.53 10.09 9.48
N GLU A 123 24.26 11.09 10.33
CA GLU A 123 23.67 10.88 11.68
C GLU A 123 22.22 10.42 11.61
N MET A 124 21.40 11.04 10.77
CA MET A 124 20.01 10.60 10.57
C MET A 124 19.96 9.18 10.01
N GLN A 125 20.80 8.85 9.03
CA GLN A 125 20.89 7.49 8.50
C GLN A 125 21.20 6.49 9.62
N ALA A 126 22.17 6.79 10.50
CA ALA A 126 22.51 5.91 11.62
C ALA A 126 21.32 5.72 12.58
N ILE A 127 20.56 6.77 12.87
CA ILE A 127 19.35 6.70 13.72
C ILE A 127 18.28 5.79 13.07
N PHE A 128 17.97 5.98 11.79
CA PHE A 128 17.00 5.13 11.09
C PHE A 128 17.48 3.67 10.99
N ALA A 129 18.79 3.45 10.82
CA ALA A 129 19.39 2.11 10.87
C ALA A 129 19.27 1.46 12.27
N GLU A 130 19.34 2.25 13.34
CA GLU A 130 19.10 1.76 14.71
C GLU A 130 17.62 1.40 14.92
N TRP A 131 16.68 2.20 14.40
CA TRP A 131 15.23 1.95 14.51
C TRP A 131 14.79 0.63 13.89
N LYS A 132 15.49 0.16 12.85
CA LYS A 132 15.29 -1.19 12.31
C LYS A 132 15.41 -2.29 13.37
N ASN A 133 16.22 -2.10 14.40
CA ASN A 133 16.43 -3.09 15.46
C ASN A 133 15.45 -2.94 16.64
N THR A 134 14.35 -2.20 16.44
CA THR A 134 13.32 -1.90 17.45
C THR A 134 11.93 -2.36 16.96
N GLU A 135 10.87 -1.95 17.63
CA GLU A 135 9.49 -2.15 17.16
C GLU A 135 9.17 -1.48 15.80
N LEU A 136 10.04 -0.60 15.31
CA LEU A 136 9.88 0.10 14.03
C LEU A 136 10.42 -0.68 12.81
N ASP A 137 10.91 -1.91 13.01
CA ASP A 137 11.39 -2.77 11.92
C ASP A 137 10.34 -2.91 10.80
N SER A 138 10.63 -2.30 9.65
CA SER A 138 9.70 -2.24 8.53
C SER A 138 10.39 -1.85 7.23
N TYR A 139 9.77 -2.24 6.12
CA TYR A 139 10.24 -1.90 4.77
C TYR A 139 10.39 -0.37 4.55
N LEU A 140 9.48 0.44 5.09
CA LEU A 140 9.55 1.90 4.92
C LEU A 140 10.72 2.51 5.69
N ILE A 141 11.07 1.98 6.86
CA ILE A 141 12.26 2.40 7.61
C ILE A 141 13.54 1.97 6.88
N ASP A 142 13.56 0.76 6.29
CA ASP A 142 14.69 0.27 5.50
C ASP A 142 15.00 1.19 4.32
N ILE A 143 14.00 1.46 3.46
CA ILE A 143 14.23 2.33 2.30
C ILE A 143 14.54 3.77 2.71
N THR A 144 14.03 4.25 3.86
CA THR A 144 14.37 5.59 4.37
C THR A 144 15.83 5.66 4.77
N THR A 145 16.34 4.62 5.44
CA THR A 145 17.76 4.49 5.78
C THR A 145 18.63 4.52 4.52
N ASP A 146 18.24 3.77 3.48
CA ASP A 146 18.96 3.74 2.21
C ASP A 146 18.93 5.10 1.49
N ILE A 147 17.77 5.78 1.48
CA ILE A 147 17.61 7.10 0.87
C ILE A 147 18.49 8.15 1.56
N LEU A 148 18.53 8.17 2.89
CA LEU A 148 19.35 9.13 3.66
C LEU A 148 20.85 8.95 3.39
N GLY A 149 21.30 7.72 3.14
CA GLY A 149 22.69 7.43 2.76
C GLY A 149 23.03 7.65 1.29
N TYR A 150 22.03 7.87 0.44
CA TYR A 150 22.24 7.96 -1.00
C TYR A 150 22.81 9.33 -1.40
N LYS A 151 24.04 9.34 -1.91
CA LYS A 151 24.75 10.54 -2.38
C LYS A 151 24.67 10.64 -3.90
N ASP A 152 24.43 11.86 -4.39
CA ASP A 152 24.51 12.18 -5.82
C ASP A 152 25.98 12.22 -6.29
N THR A 153 26.20 12.38 -7.59
CA THR A 153 27.50 12.41 -8.26
C THR A 153 28.49 13.47 -7.73
N ASP A 154 28.00 14.52 -7.06
CA ASP A 154 28.82 15.55 -6.41
C ASP A 154 29.07 15.29 -4.91
N GLY A 155 28.60 14.15 -4.39
CA GLY A 155 28.76 13.72 -3.01
C GLY A 155 27.73 14.31 -2.03
N THR A 156 26.82 15.16 -2.49
CA THR A 156 25.72 15.70 -1.65
C THR A 156 24.56 14.71 -1.55
N PRO A 157 23.77 14.71 -0.46
CA PRO A 157 22.59 13.84 -0.33
C PRO A 157 21.60 14.08 -1.48
N LEU A 158 21.25 13.04 -2.23
CA LEU A 158 20.36 13.18 -3.40
C LEU A 158 18.99 13.71 -3.01
N VAL A 159 18.49 13.33 -1.83
CA VAL A 159 17.17 13.73 -1.34
C VAL A 159 17.02 15.25 -1.18
N GLU A 160 18.10 16.01 -0.96
CA GLU A 160 18.05 17.49 -0.93
C GLU A 160 17.79 18.12 -2.31
N LYS A 161 17.96 17.36 -3.39
CA LYS A 161 17.78 17.82 -4.77
C LYS A 161 16.43 17.42 -5.35
N ILE A 162 15.66 16.60 -4.62
CA ILE A 162 14.33 16.18 -5.04
C ILE A 162 13.37 17.33 -4.74
N LEU A 163 12.60 17.74 -5.74
CA LEU A 163 11.53 18.72 -5.56
C LEU A 163 10.53 18.17 -4.54
N ASP A 164 10.27 18.95 -3.50
CA ASP A 164 9.41 18.65 -2.36
C ASP A 164 7.93 18.77 -2.67
N THR A 165 7.49 18.23 -3.82
CA THR A 165 6.09 18.20 -4.25
C THR A 165 5.63 16.76 -4.41
N ALA A 166 4.85 16.28 -3.44
CA ALA A 166 4.47 14.87 -3.35
C ALA A 166 3.32 14.50 -4.30
N GLY A 167 3.60 13.63 -5.27
CA GLY A 167 2.56 13.05 -6.12
C GLY A 167 1.60 12.10 -5.38
N GLN A 168 0.40 11.93 -5.92
CA GLN A 168 -0.56 10.90 -5.49
C GLN A 168 -1.39 10.36 -6.67
N LYS A 169 -1.81 9.09 -6.59
CA LYS A 169 -2.60 8.40 -7.63
C LYS A 169 -4.08 8.22 -7.27
N GLY A 170 -4.53 8.79 -6.15
CA GLY A 170 -5.93 8.87 -5.75
C GLY A 170 -6.40 7.84 -4.71
N THR A 171 -5.72 6.71 -4.54
CA THR A 171 -6.14 5.66 -3.58
C THR A 171 -6.14 6.14 -2.13
N GLY A 172 -5.12 6.90 -1.70
CA GLY A 172 -5.08 7.50 -0.36
C GLY A 172 -6.25 8.48 -0.12
N LYS A 173 -6.57 9.31 -1.11
CA LYS A 173 -7.73 10.21 -1.08
C LYS A 173 -9.05 9.44 -0.95
N TRP A 174 -9.21 8.32 -1.65
CA TRP A 174 -10.43 7.51 -1.54
C TRP A 174 -10.64 6.96 -0.13
N THR A 175 -9.57 6.58 0.58
CA THR A 175 -9.66 6.15 1.98
C THR A 175 -10.19 7.27 2.89
N GLY A 176 -9.67 8.49 2.75
CA GLY A 176 -10.16 9.65 3.49
C GLY A 176 -11.63 10.00 3.19
N ILE A 177 -12.03 9.98 1.91
CA ILE A 177 -13.43 10.19 1.51
C ILE A 177 -14.34 9.11 2.11
N ASN A 178 -13.93 7.85 2.05
CA ASN A 178 -14.74 6.76 2.56
C ASN A 178 -14.90 6.81 4.08
N ALA A 179 -13.88 7.25 4.81
CA ALA A 179 -13.98 7.51 6.25
C ALA A 179 -15.04 8.58 6.56
N LEU A 180 -15.11 9.65 5.76
CA LEU A 180 -16.14 10.68 5.89
C LEU A 180 -17.55 10.11 5.60
N ASP A 181 -17.70 9.34 4.52
CA ASP A 181 -18.97 8.70 4.15
C ASP A 181 -19.49 7.77 5.27
N PHE A 182 -18.59 7.08 5.97
CA PHE A 182 -18.92 6.19 7.08
C PHE A 182 -18.96 6.86 8.47
N GLY A 183 -18.59 8.14 8.57
CA GLY A 183 -18.52 8.85 9.86
C GLY A 183 -17.44 8.30 10.80
N ILE A 184 -16.33 7.80 10.25
CA ILE A 184 -15.20 7.23 11.01
C ILE A 184 -14.08 8.29 11.12
N PRO A 185 -13.55 8.57 12.33
CA PRO A 185 -12.54 9.60 12.51
C PRO A 185 -11.14 9.12 12.07
N LEU A 186 -10.87 9.20 10.77
CA LEU A 186 -9.60 8.79 10.17
C LEU A 186 -8.64 9.97 9.95
N THR A 187 -8.28 10.65 11.03
CA THR A 187 -7.56 11.94 10.98
C THR A 187 -6.16 11.83 10.38
N LEU A 188 -5.35 10.89 10.86
CA LEU A 188 -3.95 10.75 10.45
C LEU A 188 -3.79 10.60 8.93
N ILE A 189 -4.48 9.63 8.34
CA ILE A 189 -4.43 9.38 6.89
C ILE A 189 -4.97 10.58 6.10
N THR A 190 -6.00 11.24 6.63
CA THR A 190 -6.57 12.43 5.98
C THR A 190 -5.59 13.59 5.98
N GLU A 191 -4.90 13.84 7.08
CA GLU A 191 -3.84 14.85 7.16
C GLU A 191 -2.65 14.50 6.26
N SER A 192 -2.27 13.22 6.15
CA SER A 192 -1.24 12.80 5.19
C SER A 192 -1.62 13.08 3.74
N VAL A 193 -2.91 13.00 3.39
CA VAL A 193 -3.39 13.41 2.06
C VAL A 193 -3.28 14.94 1.90
N PHE A 194 -3.61 15.71 2.94
CA PHE A 194 -3.49 17.18 2.89
C PHE A 194 -2.04 17.65 2.84
N ALA A 195 -1.12 17.02 3.57
CA ALA A 195 0.30 17.32 3.52
C ALA A 195 0.85 17.23 2.07
N ARG A 196 0.46 16.18 1.33
CA ARG A 196 0.78 16.06 -0.11
C ARG A 196 0.10 17.11 -1.00
N CYS A 197 -1.05 17.65 -0.59
CA CYS A 197 -1.72 18.72 -1.33
C CYS A 197 -1.05 20.09 -1.08
N VAL A 198 -0.37 20.25 0.06
CA VAL A 198 0.30 21.49 0.47
C VAL A 198 1.71 21.58 -0.13
N SER A 199 2.40 20.44 -0.25
CA SER A 199 3.75 20.29 -0.85
C SER A 199 3.81 20.66 -2.32
#